data_AF-A0A8H3IY38-F1
#
_entry.id   AF-A0A8H3IY38-F1
#
_cell.length_a   1.000
_cell.length_b   1.000
_cell.length_c   1.000
_cell.angle_alpha   90.00
_cell.angle_beta   90.00
_cell.angle_gamma   90.00
#
_symmetry.space_group_name_H-M   'P 1'
#
loop_
_entity.id
_entity.type
_entity.pdbx_description
1 polymer ?
#
loop_
_entity_poly.entity_id
_entity_poly.type
_entity_poly.pdbx_seq_one_letter_code
_entity_poly.pdbx_strand_id
1 'polypeptide(L)'
;MSRPLGQLFTSKDILTGEEAEKLRKYCNDVYLNPDKDLKDPYGLLFEGGSLTALQEHFQSRVQHFEGRRHEAAQELFRLRWGPARDPVYVVLLLWITINPGLRDKYFAIAKWLVDSAKVPVDGTDMAGSTALAYSINTKPCFNPEFAQIMLDAGGDINRRDRFGAIIAHDITTVHLYRNNTAAYEKAGRALQWFLEHGGNLDVEDGEGTTARRIIAALEPTDRTLTEVADRAEKLRSEGGDPGKGAVGRPTARNSPCPCGSGHKFKKCCGKD
;
A
#
# COMPACT_ATOMS: atom_id res chain seq x y z
N MET A 1 26.02 -0.95 -19.84
CA MET A 1 25.05 -1.94 -20.36
C MET A 1 24.02 -2.18 -19.28
N SER A 2 22.73 -2.08 -19.62
CA SER A 2 21.63 -2.36 -18.69
C SER A 2 21.58 -3.85 -18.34
N ARG A 3 21.30 -4.18 -17.06
CA ARG A 3 21.23 -5.55 -16.55
C ARG A 3 20.09 -6.34 -17.24
N PRO A 4 20.25 -7.67 -17.40
CA PRO A 4 19.15 -8.54 -17.79
C PRO A 4 18.00 -8.50 -16.79
N LEU A 5 16.76 -8.68 -17.27
CA LEU A 5 15.55 -8.62 -16.45
C LEU A 5 15.60 -9.57 -15.23
N GLY A 6 16.14 -10.77 -15.39
CA GLY A 6 16.29 -11.73 -14.28
C GLY A 6 17.17 -11.23 -13.13
N GLN A 7 18.19 -10.40 -13.42
CA GLN A 7 18.99 -9.76 -12.36
C GLN A 7 18.18 -8.67 -11.65
N LEU A 8 17.36 -7.92 -12.40
CA LEU A 8 16.48 -6.89 -11.83
C LEU A 8 15.45 -7.47 -10.85
N PHE A 9 15.03 -8.74 -10.99
CA PHE A 9 14.07 -9.39 -10.07
C PHE A 9 14.59 -9.59 -8.65
N THR A 10 15.90 -9.53 -8.46
CA THR A 10 16.55 -9.78 -7.16
C THR A 10 17.22 -8.54 -6.58
N SER A 11 17.34 -7.49 -7.38
CA SER A 11 17.93 -6.23 -6.94
C SER A 11 16.95 -5.39 -6.13
N LYS A 12 17.47 -4.53 -5.26
CA LYS A 12 16.70 -3.72 -4.30
C LYS A 12 16.96 -2.22 -4.44
N ASP A 13 17.79 -1.86 -5.40
CA ASP A 13 18.09 -0.49 -5.77
C ASP A 13 16.91 0.17 -6.49
N ILE A 14 16.85 1.50 -6.37
CA ILE A 14 16.01 2.35 -7.22
C ILE A 14 16.59 2.27 -8.63
N LEU A 15 15.74 1.92 -9.58
CA LEU A 15 16.05 1.82 -10.99
C LEU A 15 15.74 3.14 -11.69
N THR A 16 16.54 3.45 -12.71
CA THR A 16 16.36 4.60 -13.59
C THR A 16 16.56 4.20 -15.05
N GLY A 17 16.12 5.05 -15.98
CA GLY A 17 16.27 4.88 -17.43
C GLY A 17 15.84 3.49 -17.93
N GLU A 18 16.70 2.88 -18.76
CA GLU A 18 16.42 1.61 -19.44
C GLU A 18 16.06 0.46 -18.47
N GLU A 19 16.66 0.40 -17.28
CA GLU A 19 16.36 -0.65 -16.30
C GLU A 19 14.99 -0.45 -15.64
N ALA A 20 14.63 0.78 -15.33
CA ALA A 20 13.30 1.12 -14.82
C ALA A 20 12.22 0.77 -15.84
N GLU A 21 12.40 1.16 -17.11
CA GLU A 21 11.47 0.85 -18.18
C GLU A 21 11.29 -0.65 -18.40
N LYS A 22 12.38 -1.43 -18.36
CA LYS A 22 12.33 -2.89 -18.48
C LYS A 22 11.50 -3.55 -17.39
N LEU A 23 11.76 -3.20 -16.13
CA LEU A 23 11.03 -3.80 -15.02
C LEU A 23 9.57 -3.32 -14.99
N ARG A 24 9.32 -2.03 -15.25
CA ARG A 24 7.96 -1.46 -15.32
C ARG A 24 7.12 -2.15 -16.40
N LYS A 25 7.69 -2.35 -17.59
CA LYS A 25 7.03 -3.08 -18.67
C LYS A 25 6.67 -4.50 -18.24
N TYR A 26 7.61 -5.23 -17.65
CA TYR A 26 7.34 -6.58 -17.15
C TYR A 26 6.21 -6.60 -16.11
N CYS A 27 6.25 -5.72 -15.12
CA CYS A 27 5.20 -5.61 -14.10
C CYS A 27 3.83 -5.26 -14.68
N ASN A 28 3.77 -4.46 -15.76
CA ASN A 28 2.52 -4.14 -16.45
C ASN A 28 1.97 -5.30 -17.32
N ASP A 29 2.86 -6.17 -17.81
CA ASP A 29 2.50 -7.28 -18.70
C ASP A 29 2.08 -8.55 -17.93
N VAL A 30 2.32 -8.60 -16.61
CA VAL A 30 1.99 -9.75 -15.76
C VAL A 30 0.87 -9.41 -14.77
N TYR A 31 0.13 -10.42 -14.37
CA TYR A 31 -0.91 -10.29 -13.36
C TYR A 31 -1.00 -11.57 -12.53
N LEU A 32 -1.48 -11.45 -11.29
CA LEU A 32 -1.81 -12.61 -10.46
C LEU A 32 -3.13 -13.21 -10.94
N ASN A 33 -3.09 -14.49 -11.29
CA ASN A 33 -4.25 -15.29 -11.62
C ASN A 33 -4.56 -16.22 -10.44
N PRO A 34 -5.62 -15.99 -9.65
CA PRO A 34 -5.95 -16.83 -8.49
C PRO A 34 -6.02 -18.33 -8.81
N ASP A 35 -6.58 -18.68 -9.97
CA ASP A 35 -6.74 -20.07 -10.40
C ASP A 35 -5.43 -20.77 -10.76
N LYS A 36 -4.33 -20.03 -10.94
CA LYS A 36 -3.01 -20.58 -11.27
C LYS A 36 -1.99 -20.38 -10.16
N ASP A 37 -2.04 -19.22 -9.51
CA ASP A 37 -0.97 -18.71 -8.66
C ASP A 37 -1.24 -18.92 -7.16
N LEU A 38 -2.51 -19.07 -6.74
CA LEU A 38 -2.88 -19.29 -5.35
C LEU A 38 -3.13 -20.78 -5.08
N LYS A 39 -2.09 -21.62 -5.22
CA LYS A 39 -2.20 -23.08 -5.06
C LYS A 39 -1.57 -23.65 -3.80
N ASP A 40 -0.85 -22.84 -3.04
CA ASP A 40 -0.40 -23.26 -1.73
C ASP A 40 -1.58 -23.29 -0.73
N PRO A 41 -1.46 -24.06 0.36
CA PRO A 41 -2.54 -24.20 1.34
C PRO A 41 -3.06 -22.89 1.93
N TYR A 42 -2.23 -21.84 2.02
CA TYR A 42 -2.65 -20.55 2.57
C TYR A 42 -3.31 -19.67 1.50
N GLY A 43 -2.75 -19.64 0.28
CA GLY A 43 -3.31 -18.91 -0.86
C GLY A 43 -4.76 -19.31 -1.18
N LEU A 44 -5.07 -20.61 -1.11
CA LEU A 44 -6.42 -21.15 -1.33
C LEU A 44 -7.45 -20.64 -0.31
N LEU A 45 -7.04 -20.29 0.91
CA LEU A 45 -7.97 -19.86 1.97
C LEU A 45 -8.59 -18.48 1.72
N PHE A 46 -8.02 -17.71 0.79
CA PHE A 46 -8.64 -16.45 0.37
C PHE A 46 -9.90 -16.68 -0.46
N GLU A 47 -10.08 -17.86 -1.08
CA GLU A 47 -11.29 -18.19 -1.81
C GLU A 47 -12.51 -18.16 -0.86
N GLY A 48 -13.52 -17.35 -1.20
CA GLY A 48 -14.73 -17.20 -0.38
C GLY A 48 -14.58 -16.38 0.91
N GLY A 49 -13.36 -15.94 1.25
CA GLY A 49 -13.09 -15.02 2.36
C GLY A 49 -13.39 -15.58 3.76
N SER A 50 -13.04 -16.84 4.04
CA SER A 50 -13.28 -17.45 5.35
C SER A 50 -12.26 -16.98 6.40
N LEU A 51 -12.65 -16.02 7.25
CA LEU A 51 -11.82 -15.56 8.36
C LEU A 51 -11.48 -16.72 9.34
N THR A 52 -12.45 -17.56 9.67
CA THR A 52 -12.24 -18.69 10.60
C THR A 52 -11.18 -19.65 10.08
N ALA A 53 -11.23 -20.02 8.80
CA ALA A 53 -10.25 -20.94 8.22
C ALA A 53 -8.83 -20.34 8.21
N LEU A 54 -8.71 -19.02 7.95
CA LEU A 54 -7.43 -18.31 8.06
C LEU A 54 -6.91 -18.24 9.49
N GLN A 55 -7.79 -18.04 10.47
CA GLN A 55 -7.44 -18.04 11.90
C GLN A 55 -6.93 -19.41 12.35
N GLU A 56 -7.61 -20.48 11.96
CA GLU A 56 -7.20 -21.86 12.25
C GLU A 56 -5.85 -22.19 11.60
N HIS A 57 -5.67 -21.85 10.32
CA HIS A 57 -4.40 -22.05 9.64
C HIS A 57 -3.27 -21.27 10.32
N PHE A 58 -3.49 -20.02 10.72
CA PHE A 58 -2.49 -19.26 11.47
C PHE A 58 -2.19 -19.89 12.82
N GLN A 59 -3.18 -20.41 13.54
CA GLN A 59 -2.96 -21.08 14.81
C GLN A 59 -2.07 -22.33 14.64
N SER A 60 -2.23 -23.09 13.56
CA SER A 60 -1.33 -24.19 13.20
C SER A 60 0.10 -23.71 12.95
N ARG A 61 0.29 -22.55 12.31
CA ARG A 61 1.62 -21.92 12.16
C ARG A 61 2.21 -21.52 13.51
N VAL A 62 1.40 -20.92 14.39
CA VAL A 62 1.83 -20.57 15.75
C VAL A 62 2.30 -21.81 16.51
N GLN A 63 1.60 -22.94 16.39
CA GLN A 63 2.01 -24.21 16.99
C GLN A 63 3.32 -24.72 16.39
N HIS A 64 3.49 -24.64 15.06
CA HIS A 64 4.75 -25.00 14.39
C HIS A 64 5.94 -24.19 14.90
N PHE A 65 5.74 -22.90 15.20
CA PHE A 65 6.75 -22.04 15.82
C PHE A 65 6.75 -22.08 17.36
N GLU A 66 6.24 -23.16 17.96
CA GLU A 66 6.25 -23.39 19.42
C GLU A 66 5.61 -22.24 20.23
N GLY A 67 4.52 -21.68 19.71
CA GLY A 67 3.79 -20.56 20.33
C GLY A 67 4.31 -19.18 19.95
N ARG A 68 5.42 -19.06 19.21
CA ARG A 68 5.98 -17.75 18.78
C ARG A 68 5.14 -17.12 17.67
N ARG A 69 4.08 -16.40 18.07
CA ARG A 69 3.17 -15.69 17.14
C ARG A 69 3.88 -14.75 16.17
N HIS A 70 4.94 -14.09 16.60
CA HIS A 70 5.71 -13.18 15.74
C HIS A 70 6.34 -13.91 14.55
N GLU A 71 6.90 -15.11 14.76
CA GLU A 71 7.50 -15.90 13.67
C GLU A 71 6.43 -16.37 12.67
N ALA A 72 5.26 -16.79 13.18
CA ALA A 72 4.13 -17.14 12.32
C ALA A 72 3.65 -15.93 11.48
N ALA A 73 3.61 -14.73 12.07
CA ALA A 73 3.26 -13.50 11.36
C ALA A 73 4.31 -13.14 10.29
N GLN A 74 5.59 -13.31 10.63
CA GLN A 74 6.71 -13.10 9.70
C GLN A 74 6.73 -14.13 8.56
N GLU A 75 6.29 -15.36 8.82
CA GLU A 75 6.10 -16.36 7.76
C GLU A 75 5.03 -15.89 6.75
N LEU A 76 3.85 -15.47 7.24
CA LEU A 76 2.80 -14.93 6.37
C LEU A 76 3.27 -13.69 5.60
N PHE A 77 4.01 -12.80 6.26
CA PHE A 77 4.59 -11.62 5.64
C PHE A 77 5.53 -11.93 4.48
N ARG A 78 6.24 -13.06 4.52
CA ARG A 78 7.20 -13.48 3.49
C ARG A 78 6.54 -14.19 2.30
N LEU A 79 5.28 -14.59 2.41
CA LEU A 79 4.58 -15.22 1.29
C LEU A 79 4.42 -14.25 0.12
N ARG A 80 4.62 -14.78 -1.09
CA ARG A 80 4.61 -14.03 -2.34
C ARG A 80 3.91 -14.88 -3.40
N TRP A 81 3.01 -14.27 -4.16
CA TRP A 81 2.20 -14.98 -5.15
C TRP A 81 2.33 -14.41 -6.54
N GLY A 82 2.17 -15.28 -7.53
CA GLY A 82 2.18 -14.90 -8.94
C GLY A 82 3.53 -14.37 -9.45
N PRO A 83 3.57 -14.01 -10.73
CA PRO A 83 4.78 -13.49 -11.38
C PRO A 83 5.24 -12.19 -10.74
N ALA A 84 4.30 -11.32 -10.35
CA ALA A 84 4.55 -10.03 -9.70
C ALA A 84 5.19 -10.14 -8.30
N ARG A 85 5.15 -11.34 -7.70
CA ARG A 85 5.47 -11.59 -6.29
C ARG A 85 4.61 -10.73 -5.36
N ASP A 86 3.29 -10.83 -5.50
CA ASP A 86 2.36 -10.02 -4.72
C ASP A 86 2.38 -10.45 -3.25
N PRO A 87 2.48 -9.49 -2.29
CA PRO A 87 2.36 -9.78 -0.87
C PRO A 87 0.90 -9.96 -0.45
N VAL A 88 0.70 -10.50 0.76
CA VAL A 88 -0.61 -10.91 1.29
C VAL A 88 -1.71 -9.84 1.21
N TYR A 89 -1.38 -8.58 1.49
CA TYR A 89 -2.35 -7.50 1.46
C TYR A 89 -2.70 -7.04 0.03
N VAL A 90 -1.81 -7.24 -0.95
CA VAL A 90 -2.12 -7.00 -2.37
C VAL A 90 -3.07 -8.08 -2.89
N VAL A 91 -2.85 -9.34 -2.49
CA VAL A 91 -3.77 -10.45 -2.79
C VAL A 91 -5.16 -10.19 -2.19
N LEU A 92 -5.25 -9.71 -0.95
CA LEU A 92 -6.53 -9.33 -0.35
C LEU A 92 -7.23 -8.20 -1.10
N LEU A 93 -6.49 -7.17 -1.52
CA LEU A 93 -7.03 -6.07 -2.31
C LEU A 93 -7.55 -6.53 -3.68
N LEU A 94 -6.85 -7.47 -4.31
CA LEU A 94 -7.33 -8.12 -5.54
C LEU A 94 -8.68 -8.79 -5.30
N TRP A 95 -8.79 -9.61 -4.24
CA TRP A 95 -10.04 -10.31 -3.91
C TRP A 95 -11.20 -9.36 -3.60
N ILE A 96 -10.94 -8.25 -2.90
CA ILE A 96 -11.92 -7.17 -2.71
C ILE A 96 -12.38 -6.61 -4.06
N THR A 97 -11.46 -6.43 -4.99
CA THR A 97 -11.72 -5.84 -6.30
C THR A 97 -12.53 -6.76 -7.20
N ILE A 98 -12.21 -8.07 -7.24
CA ILE A 98 -12.89 -9.02 -8.13
C ILE A 98 -14.15 -9.65 -7.50
N ASN A 99 -14.31 -9.59 -6.17
CA ASN A 99 -15.47 -10.11 -5.45
C ASN A 99 -16.08 -9.06 -4.49
N PRO A 100 -16.67 -7.97 -5.02
CA PRO A 100 -17.18 -6.87 -4.20
C PRO A 100 -18.29 -7.31 -3.21
N GLY A 101 -19.07 -8.35 -3.53
CA GLY A 101 -20.09 -8.90 -2.63
C GLY A 101 -19.53 -9.58 -1.36
N LEU A 102 -18.21 -9.84 -1.31
CA LEU A 102 -17.53 -10.41 -0.15
C LEU A 102 -16.61 -9.39 0.54
N ARG A 103 -16.72 -8.10 0.20
CA ARG A 103 -15.86 -7.02 0.73
C ARG A 103 -15.72 -7.06 2.24
N ASP A 104 -16.83 -7.17 2.98
CA ASP A 104 -16.82 -7.16 4.45
C ASP A 104 -16.02 -8.34 5.03
N LYS A 105 -16.06 -9.50 4.37
CA LYS A 105 -15.27 -10.66 4.78
C LYS A 105 -13.77 -10.40 4.60
N TYR A 106 -13.37 -9.86 3.45
CA TYR A 106 -11.95 -9.54 3.20
C TYR A 106 -11.46 -8.40 4.08
N PHE A 107 -12.30 -7.43 4.41
CA PHE A 107 -11.99 -6.38 5.38
C PHE A 107 -11.81 -6.95 6.78
N ALA A 108 -12.64 -7.91 7.19
CA ALA A 108 -12.47 -8.60 8.47
C ALA A 108 -11.14 -9.39 8.51
N ILE A 109 -10.76 -10.01 7.40
CA ILE A 109 -9.45 -10.67 7.26
C ILE A 109 -8.31 -9.66 7.38
N ALA A 110 -8.34 -8.56 6.62
CA ALA A 110 -7.29 -7.54 6.66
C ALA A 110 -7.10 -6.96 8.07
N LYS A 111 -8.20 -6.58 8.74
CA LYS A 111 -8.19 -6.10 10.12
C LYS A 111 -7.62 -7.14 11.08
N TRP A 112 -8.05 -8.40 10.96
CA TRP A 112 -7.53 -9.45 11.82
C TRP A 112 -6.03 -9.71 11.61
N LEU A 113 -5.55 -9.70 10.36
CA LEU A 113 -4.12 -9.86 10.06
C LEU A 113 -3.28 -8.74 10.69
N VAL A 114 -3.74 -7.49 10.57
CA VAL A 114 -3.09 -6.32 11.17
C VAL A 114 -3.16 -6.35 12.69
N ASP A 115 -4.36 -6.50 13.26
CA ASP A 115 -4.61 -6.25 14.68
C ASP A 115 -4.26 -7.44 15.56
N SER A 116 -4.56 -8.66 15.10
CA SER A 116 -4.46 -9.88 15.89
C SER A 116 -3.27 -10.73 15.51
N ALA A 117 -3.04 -10.95 14.22
CA ALA A 117 -1.89 -11.73 13.75
C ALA A 117 -0.60 -10.91 13.76
N LYS A 118 -0.69 -9.57 13.70
CA LYS A 118 0.45 -8.64 13.63
C LYS A 118 1.34 -8.87 12.40
N VAL A 119 0.73 -9.15 11.25
CA VAL A 119 1.44 -9.23 9.97
C VAL A 119 1.80 -7.80 9.51
N PRO A 120 3.07 -7.50 9.22
CA PRO A 120 3.46 -6.18 8.71
C PRO A 120 2.84 -5.83 7.36
N VAL A 121 2.54 -4.55 7.15
CA VAL A 121 1.84 -4.03 5.95
C VAL A 121 2.78 -3.46 4.89
N ASP A 122 4.08 -3.40 5.16
CA ASP A 122 5.10 -2.81 4.29
C ASP A 122 5.68 -3.79 3.26
N GLY A 123 5.04 -4.94 3.10
CA GLY A 123 5.40 -5.92 2.08
C GLY A 123 5.19 -5.33 0.68
N THR A 124 6.19 -5.53 -0.18
CA THR A 124 6.17 -5.06 -1.57
C THR A 124 6.17 -6.21 -2.57
N ASP A 125 5.62 -5.92 -3.74
CA ASP A 125 5.80 -6.71 -4.96
C ASP A 125 7.18 -6.45 -5.61
N MET A 126 7.40 -6.95 -6.83
CA MET A 126 8.64 -6.70 -7.57
C MET A 126 8.82 -5.25 -8.03
N ALA A 127 7.75 -4.47 -8.19
CA ALA A 127 7.84 -3.05 -8.52
C ALA A 127 8.21 -2.22 -7.27
N GLY A 128 8.14 -2.79 -6.07
CA GLY A 128 8.34 -2.08 -4.81
C GLY A 128 7.06 -1.46 -4.26
N SER A 129 5.90 -1.76 -4.86
CA SER A 129 4.61 -1.21 -4.48
C SER A 129 4.00 -2.00 -3.33
N THR A 130 3.40 -1.28 -2.39
CA THR A 130 2.68 -1.86 -1.25
C THR A 130 1.18 -1.97 -1.53
N ALA A 131 0.46 -2.71 -0.70
CA ALA A 131 -1.00 -2.72 -0.75
C ALA A 131 -1.61 -1.33 -0.50
N LEU A 132 -0.99 -0.50 0.34
CA LEU A 132 -1.39 0.90 0.55
C LEU A 132 -1.34 1.68 -0.77
N ALA A 133 -0.25 1.56 -1.54
CA ALA A 133 -0.10 2.22 -2.83
C ALA A 133 -1.21 1.80 -3.82
N TYR A 134 -1.42 0.50 -3.98
CA TYR A 134 -2.44 -0.02 -4.89
C TYR A 134 -3.87 0.35 -4.48
N SER A 135 -4.13 0.56 -3.20
CA SER A 135 -5.47 0.92 -2.70
C SER A 135 -5.93 2.29 -3.16
N ILE A 136 -5.01 3.19 -3.51
CA ILE A 136 -5.29 4.59 -3.89
C ILE A 136 -4.87 4.91 -5.34
N ASN A 137 -4.19 4.00 -6.06
CA ASN A 137 -3.66 4.20 -7.42
C ASN A 137 -4.74 4.54 -8.49
N THR A 138 -6.03 4.36 -8.22
CA THR A 138 -7.20 4.61 -9.10
C THR A 138 -7.35 3.64 -10.28
N LYS A 139 -6.32 2.85 -10.61
CA LYS A 139 -6.32 1.87 -11.70
C LYS A 139 -5.80 0.52 -11.15
N PRO A 140 -6.62 -0.54 -11.06
CA PRO A 140 -8.07 -0.58 -11.33
C PRO A 140 -8.93 -0.03 -10.17
N CYS A 141 -8.40 0.05 -8.95
CA CYS A 141 -9.22 0.24 -7.75
C CYS A 141 -8.96 1.56 -7.02
N PHE A 142 -9.96 2.01 -6.23
CA PHE A 142 -9.83 3.10 -5.27
C PHE A 142 -10.63 2.69 -4.02
N ASN A 143 -9.91 2.21 -3.01
CA ASN A 143 -10.44 1.64 -1.77
C ASN A 143 -9.84 2.39 -0.56
N PRO A 144 -10.27 3.64 -0.29
CA PRO A 144 -9.71 4.46 0.78
C PRO A 144 -9.89 3.83 2.17
N GLU A 145 -10.91 3.02 2.40
CA GLU A 145 -11.10 2.35 3.68
C GLU A 145 -10.10 1.19 3.87
N PHE A 146 -9.70 0.50 2.80
CA PHE A 146 -8.62 -0.49 2.89
C PHE A 146 -7.26 0.19 3.05
N ALA A 147 -7.05 1.31 2.34
CA ALA A 147 -5.88 2.15 2.51
C ALA A 147 -5.74 2.64 3.97
N GLN A 148 -6.85 3.04 4.60
CA GLN A 148 -6.85 3.46 6.00
C GLN A 148 -6.41 2.32 6.93
N ILE A 149 -6.87 1.08 6.72
CA ILE A 149 -6.42 -0.08 7.52
C ILE A 149 -4.90 -0.25 7.40
N MET A 150 -4.34 -0.12 6.19
CA MET A 150 -2.89 -0.23 5.98
C MET A 150 -2.13 0.93 6.64
N LEU A 151 -2.66 2.16 6.55
CA LEU A 151 -2.04 3.34 7.13
C LEU A 151 -2.05 3.30 8.67
N ASP A 152 -3.19 2.94 9.27
CA ASP A 152 -3.33 2.78 10.73
C ASP A 152 -2.39 1.69 11.29
N ALA A 153 -2.06 0.69 10.46
CA ALA A 153 -1.10 -0.36 10.78
C ALA A 153 0.37 0.09 10.68
N GLY A 154 0.64 1.34 10.33
CA GLY A 154 1.99 1.90 10.15
C GLY A 154 2.51 1.87 8.72
N GLY A 155 1.63 1.71 7.72
CA GLY A 155 2.00 1.88 6.32
C GLY A 155 2.56 3.27 6.04
N ASP A 156 3.61 3.36 5.24
CA ASP A 156 4.22 4.64 4.86
C ASP A 156 3.59 5.18 3.57
N ILE A 157 2.86 6.29 3.70
CA ILE A 157 2.17 6.94 2.59
C ILE A 157 3.13 7.55 1.56
N ASN A 158 4.35 7.89 1.98
CA ASN A 158 5.39 8.48 1.12
C ASN A 158 6.47 7.45 0.74
N ARG A 159 6.19 6.16 0.93
CA ARG A 159 7.11 5.09 0.52
C ARG A 159 7.38 5.17 -0.98
N ARG A 160 8.66 5.11 -1.32
CA ARG A 160 9.14 5.04 -2.69
C ARG A 160 9.21 3.58 -3.15
N ASP A 161 8.70 3.33 -4.35
CA ASP A 161 8.84 2.06 -5.05
C ASP A 161 10.24 1.94 -5.69
N ARG A 162 10.45 0.92 -6.52
CA ARG A 162 11.73 0.69 -7.20
C ARG A 162 11.99 1.62 -8.37
N PHE A 163 11.05 2.49 -8.74
CA PHE A 163 11.23 3.58 -9.68
C PHE A 163 11.39 4.91 -8.95
N GLY A 164 11.54 4.87 -7.62
CA GLY A 164 11.59 6.05 -6.76
C GLY A 164 10.24 6.74 -6.58
N ALA A 165 9.19 6.25 -7.23
CA ALA A 165 7.88 6.87 -7.26
C ALA A 165 7.11 6.59 -5.96
N ILE A 166 6.35 7.59 -5.54
CA ILE A 166 5.34 7.49 -4.47
C ILE A 166 3.94 7.41 -5.06
N ILE A 167 2.94 7.08 -4.25
CA ILE A 167 1.52 6.94 -4.63
C ILE A 167 1.02 8.11 -5.51
N ALA A 168 1.42 9.35 -5.20
CA ALA A 168 1.02 10.53 -5.97
C ALA A 168 1.50 10.53 -7.44
N HIS A 169 2.64 9.90 -7.76
CA HIS A 169 3.07 9.76 -9.15
C HIS A 169 2.06 8.92 -9.93
N ASP A 170 1.62 7.79 -9.38
CA ASP A 170 0.61 6.94 -10.01
C ASP A 170 -0.75 7.63 -10.14
N ILE A 171 -1.19 8.34 -9.10
CA ILE A 171 -2.45 9.12 -9.13
C ILE A 171 -2.42 10.12 -10.29
N THR A 172 -1.28 10.78 -10.52
CA THR A 172 -1.15 11.87 -11.52
C THR A 172 -0.94 11.38 -12.96
N THR A 173 -0.76 10.08 -13.19
CA THR A 173 -0.71 9.49 -14.54
C THR A 173 -2.10 9.34 -15.18
N VAL A 174 -2.98 10.33 -15.05
CA VAL A 174 -4.34 10.35 -15.63
C VAL A 174 -4.38 10.61 -17.12
N HIS A 175 -3.28 11.08 -17.71
CA HIS A 175 -3.15 11.37 -19.14
C HIS A 175 -3.41 10.15 -20.04
N LEU A 176 -3.35 8.93 -19.50
CA LEU A 176 -3.75 7.70 -20.20
C LEU A 176 -5.26 7.65 -20.53
N TYR A 177 -6.07 8.53 -19.93
CA TYR A 177 -7.53 8.60 -20.08
C TYR A 177 -7.99 10.00 -20.53
N ARG A 178 -7.33 10.59 -21.53
CA ARG A 178 -7.73 11.89 -22.09
C ARG A 178 -9.25 11.92 -22.34
N ASN A 179 -9.89 13.03 -21.97
CA ASN A 179 -11.34 13.26 -22.08
C ASN A 179 -12.23 12.32 -21.23
N ASN A 180 -11.71 11.74 -20.15
CA ASN A 180 -12.50 10.96 -19.19
C ASN A 180 -12.64 11.70 -17.85
N THR A 181 -13.66 12.54 -17.73
CA THR A 181 -13.94 13.32 -16.51
C THR A 181 -14.03 12.45 -15.25
N ALA A 182 -14.66 11.27 -15.34
CA ALA A 182 -14.78 10.36 -14.20
C ALA A 182 -13.41 9.83 -13.71
N ALA A 183 -12.43 9.67 -14.61
CA ALA A 183 -11.07 9.32 -14.24
C ALA A 183 -10.36 10.47 -13.49
N TYR A 184 -10.54 11.72 -13.94
CA TYR A 184 -10.00 12.90 -13.26
C TYR A 184 -10.64 13.12 -11.89
N GLU A 185 -11.97 12.97 -11.77
CA GLU A 185 -12.66 13.06 -10.47
C GLU A 185 -12.19 11.97 -9.49
N LYS A 186 -12.00 10.74 -9.97
CA LYS A 186 -11.46 9.64 -9.15
C LYS A 186 -10.03 9.94 -8.70
N ALA A 187 -9.18 10.46 -9.59
CA ALA A 187 -7.82 10.88 -9.27
C ALA A 187 -7.78 12.08 -8.32
N GLY A 188 -8.70 13.04 -8.47
CA GLY A 188 -8.86 14.17 -7.55
C GLY A 188 -9.20 13.71 -6.14
N ARG A 189 -10.16 12.78 -6.00
CA ARG A 189 -10.48 12.17 -4.70
C ARG A 189 -9.31 11.39 -4.10
N ALA A 190 -8.57 10.66 -4.93
CA ALA A 190 -7.37 9.93 -4.50
C ALA A 190 -6.26 10.87 -4.03
N LEU A 191 -6.00 11.94 -4.79
CA LEU A 191 -5.02 12.97 -4.44
C LEU A 191 -5.41 13.71 -3.16
N GLN A 192 -6.69 14.05 -3.02
CA GLN A 192 -7.22 14.68 -1.81
C GLN A 192 -6.99 13.77 -0.60
N TRP A 193 -7.39 12.49 -0.69
CA TRP A 193 -7.17 11.53 0.38
C TRP A 193 -5.67 11.40 0.72
N PHE A 194 -4.80 11.27 -0.29
CA PHE A 194 -3.35 11.19 -0.09
C PHE A 194 -2.82 12.40 0.70
N LEU A 195 -3.23 13.62 0.35
CA LEU A 195 -2.77 14.85 1.00
C LEU A 195 -3.30 15.00 2.43
N GLU A 196 -4.56 14.65 2.68
CA GLU A 196 -5.18 14.64 4.02
C GLU A 196 -4.50 13.66 4.97
N HIS A 197 -3.80 12.65 4.44
CA HIS A 197 -3.13 11.61 5.22
C HIS A 197 -1.60 11.77 5.28
N GLY A 198 -1.09 12.98 5.03
CA GLY A 198 0.34 13.30 5.18
C GLY A 198 1.18 13.04 3.93
N GLY A 199 0.53 12.86 2.78
CA GLY A 199 1.19 12.72 1.50
C GLY A 199 1.97 13.98 1.07
N ASN A 200 3.17 13.77 0.55
CA ASN A 200 4.10 14.81 0.09
C ASN A 200 4.22 14.79 -1.45
N LEU A 201 3.86 15.89 -2.11
CA LEU A 201 3.95 16.00 -3.59
C LEU A 201 5.35 16.33 -4.11
N ASP A 202 6.28 16.63 -3.20
CA ASP A 202 7.63 17.13 -3.49
C ASP A 202 8.70 16.03 -3.33
N VAL A 203 8.29 14.77 -3.18
CA VAL A 203 9.21 13.62 -3.26
C VAL A 203 9.58 13.38 -4.72
N GLU A 204 10.87 13.32 -5.00
CA GLU A 204 11.41 13.01 -6.33
C GLU A 204 11.39 11.50 -6.61
N ASP A 205 10.95 11.12 -7.80
CA ASP A 205 11.10 9.77 -8.33
C ASP A 205 12.56 9.47 -8.74
N GLY A 206 12.80 8.32 -9.36
CA GLY A 206 14.12 7.91 -9.85
C GLY A 206 14.69 8.85 -10.92
N GLU A 207 13.84 9.61 -11.61
CA GLU A 207 14.19 10.53 -12.68
C GLU A 207 14.23 12.00 -12.21
N GLY A 208 14.10 12.25 -10.89
CA GLY A 208 14.08 13.60 -10.33
C GLY A 208 12.78 14.37 -10.63
N THR A 209 11.70 13.67 -10.99
CA THR A 209 10.39 14.26 -11.23
C THR A 209 9.56 14.16 -9.95
N THR A 210 8.80 15.21 -9.63
CA THR A 210 7.85 15.21 -8.51
C THR A 210 6.41 15.11 -9.02
N ALA A 211 5.50 14.58 -8.19
CA ALA A 211 4.08 14.56 -8.51
C ALA A 211 3.54 15.98 -8.75
N ARG A 212 4.03 16.99 -7.99
CA ARG A 212 3.70 18.39 -8.21
C ARG A 212 4.06 18.86 -9.62
N ARG A 213 5.26 18.50 -10.10
CA ARG A 213 5.72 18.84 -11.45
C ARG A 213 4.86 18.17 -12.52
N ILE A 214 4.44 16.93 -12.31
CA ILE A 214 3.51 16.23 -13.24
C ILE A 214 2.18 16.97 -13.31
N ILE A 215 1.58 17.32 -12.15
CA ILE A 215 0.31 18.07 -12.10
C ILE A 215 0.40 19.39 -12.85
N ALA A 216 1.49 20.15 -12.65
CA ALA A 216 1.70 21.43 -13.33
C ALA A 216 1.84 21.32 -14.86
N ALA A 217 2.23 20.13 -15.35
CA ALA A 217 2.38 19.84 -16.77
C ALA A 217 1.11 19.25 -17.42
N LEU A 218 0.04 18.98 -16.65
CA LEU A 218 -1.22 18.51 -17.21
C LEU A 218 -1.91 19.63 -17.99
N GLU A 219 -2.49 19.27 -19.14
CA GLU A 219 -3.17 20.21 -20.02
C GLU A 219 -4.35 20.93 -19.32
N PRO A 220 -4.64 22.19 -19.67
CA PRO A 220 -5.64 23.02 -18.96
C PRO A 220 -7.08 22.52 -19.04
N THR A 221 -7.36 21.47 -19.83
CA THR A 221 -8.71 20.99 -20.10
C THR A 221 -9.37 20.33 -18.89
N ASP A 222 -8.59 19.89 -17.89
CA ASP A 222 -9.10 19.44 -16.59
C ASP A 222 -8.16 19.92 -15.47
N ARG A 223 -8.68 20.79 -14.59
CA ARG A 223 -7.91 21.41 -13.49
C ARG A 223 -8.09 20.70 -12.15
N THR A 224 -8.78 19.55 -12.10
CA THR A 224 -9.15 18.88 -10.85
C THR A 224 -7.95 18.62 -9.94
N LEU A 225 -6.86 18.08 -10.49
CA LEU A 225 -5.67 17.77 -9.70
C LEU A 225 -4.93 19.02 -9.23
N THR A 226 -4.87 20.05 -10.07
CA THR A 226 -4.29 21.36 -9.74
C THR A 226 -5.08 22.02 -8.62
N GLU A 227 -6.41 22.05 -8.71
CA GLU A 227 -7.28 22.64 -7.69
C GLU A 227 -7.15 21.93 -6.34
N VAL A 228 -7.06 20.60 -6.32
CA VAL A 228 -6.83 19.82 -5.10
C VAL A 228 -5.46 20.14 -4.48
N ALA A 229 -4.40 20.19 -5.30
CA ALA A 229 -3.05 20.51 -4.83
C ALA A 229 -2.96 21.94 -4.27
N ASP A 230 -3.51 22.93 -4.99
CA ASP A 230 -3.55 24.34 -4.57
C ASP A 230 -4.33 24.51 -3.27
N ARG A 231 -5.49 23.82 -3.14
CA ARG A 231 -6.30 23.85 -1.91
C ARG A 231 -5.53 23.30 -0.72
N ALA A 232 -4.85 22.17 -0.88
CA ALA A 232 -4.06 21.57 0.19
C ALA A 232 -2.89 22.46 0.61
N GLU A 233 -2.20 23.08 -0.36
CA GLU A 233 -1.11 24.01 -0.08
C GLU A 233 -1.61 25.24 0.69
N LYS A 234 -2.73 25.82 0.25
CA LYS A 234 -3.36 26.94 0.95
C LYS A 234 -3.66 26.59 2.41
N LEU A 235 -4.29 25.44 2.66
CA LEU A 235 -4.59 24.98 4.02
C LEU A 235 -3.32 24.85 4.88
N ARG A 236 -2.24 24.28 4.33
CA ARG A 236 -0.94 24.19 5.03
C ARG A 236 -0.36 25.57 5.35
N SER A 237 -0.41 26.50 4.39
CA SER A 237 0.12 27.86 4.54
C SER A 237 -0.64 28.68 5.60
N GLU A 238 -1.94 28.40 5.78
CA GLU A 238 -2.81 29.06 6.75
C GLU A 238 -2.72 28.44 8.17
N GLY A 239 -1.74 27.54 8.40
CA GLY A 239 -1.57 26.84 9.68
C GLY A 239 -2.65 25.79 9.97
N GLY A 240 -3.51 25.51 8.99
CA GLY A 240 -4.43 24.38 9.02
C GLY A 240 -3.65 23.12 8.72
N ASP A 241 -3.26 22.39 9.77
CA ASP A 241 -2.71 21.04 9.62
C ASP A 241 -3.74 20.16 8.90
N PRO A 242 -3.52 19.79 7.62
CA PRO A 242 -4.46 18.97 6.87
C PRO A 242 -4.53 17.53 7.41
N GLY A 243 -3.57 17.14 8.27
CA GLY A 243 -3.40 15.81 8.87
C GLY A 243 -3.88 15.67 10.31
N LYS A 244 -4.47 16.71 10.92
CA LYS A 244 -5.07 16.63 12.27
C LYS A 244 -6.42 15.91 12.34
N GLY A 245 -6.70 15.09 11.32
CA GLY A 245 -7.84 14.17 11.28
C GLY A 245 -7.50 12.71 11.56
N ALA A 246 -6.23 12.29 11.71
CA ALA A 246 -5.90 10.90 12.09
C ALA A 246 -4.43 10.72 12.49
N VAL A 247 -3.89 11.56 13.37
CA VAL A 247 -2.71 11.11 14.14
C VAL A 247 -3.24 10.06 15.11
N GLY A 248 -2.88 8.79 14.88
CA GLY A 248 -3.12 7.71 15.82
C GLY A 248 -2.87 8.24 17.23
N ARG A 249 -3.89 8.17 18.08
CA ARG A 249 -3.88 8.82 19.41
C ARG A 249 -2.49 8.59 20.05
N PRO A 250 -1.84 9.64 20.59
CA PRO A 250 -0.58 9.48 21.29
C PRO A 250 -0.72 8.29 22.24
N THR A 251 0.13 7.27 22.10
CA THR A 251 0.05 6.06 22.93
C THR A 251 0.10 6.54 24.37
N ALA A 252 -1.04 6.46 25.08
CA ALA A 252 -1.14 7.09 26.38
C ALA A 252 -0.04 6.51 27.28
N ARG A 253 0.61 7.35 28.08
CA ARG A 253 1.80 6.95 28.87
C ARG A 253 1.60 5.67 29.70
N ASN A 254 0.36 5.39 30.09
CA ASN A 254 -0.02 4.21 30.87
C ASN A 254 -0.58 3.03 30.04
N SER A 255 -0.77 3.16 28.73
CA SER A 255 -1.21 2.09 27.83
C SER A 255 -0.15 0.99 27.69
N PRO A 256 -0.54 -0.25 27.35
CA PRO A 256 0.40 -1.30 26.94
C PRO A 256 1.31 -0.82 25.80
N CYS A 257 2.60 -1.15 25.89
CA CYS A 257 3.60 -0.69 24.94
C CYS A 257 3.46 -1.42 23.59
N PRO A 258 3.48 -0.70 22.45
CA PRO A 258 3.23 -1.28 21.13
C PRO A 258 4.30 -2.27 20.66
N CYS A 259 5.48 -2.31 21.27
CA CYS A 259 6.53 -3.29 20.98
C CYS A 259 6.24 -4.72 21.50
N GLY A 260 5.12 -4.94 22.20
CA GLY A 260 4.73 -6.26 22.70
C GLY A 260 5.47 -6.70 23.97
N SER A 261 6.22 -5.82 24.63
CA SER A 261 6.98 -6.14 25.85
C SER A 261 6.12 -6.41 27.09
N GLY A 262 4.80 -6.18 27.03
CA GLY A 262 3.90 -6.27 28.18
C GLY A 262 4.04 -5.13 29.20
N HIS A 263 4.98 -4.20 29.01
CA HIS A 263 5.14 -3.03 29.88
C HIS A 263 4.24 -1.86 29.47
N LYS A 264 4.00 -0.91 30.39
CA LYS A 264 3.37 0.38 30.05
C LYS A 264 4.31 1.19 29.14
N PHE A 265 3.77 1.91 28.17
CA PHE A 265 4.54 2.70 27.19
C PHE A 265 5.64 3.56 27.82
N LYS A 266 5.31 4.33 28.88
CA LYS A 266 6.28 5.18 29.60
C LYS A 266 7.44 4.43 30.29
N LYS A 267 7.35 3.11 30.42
CA LYS A 267 8.37 2.26 31.06
C LYS A 267 9.20 1.48 30.05
N CYS A 268 8.90 1.59 28.75
CA CYS A 268 9.54 0.86 27.67
C CYS A 268 9.93 1.85 26.56
N CYS A 269 9.28 1.82 25.39
CA CYS A 269 9.62 2.67 24.24
C CYS A 269 9.36 4.17 24.45
N GLY A 270 8.62 4.55 25.49
CA GLY A 270 8.38 5.94 25.87
C GLY A 270 9.20 6.39 27.09
N LYS A 271 10.33 5.73 27.35
CA LYS A 271 11.38 6.26 28.23
C LYS A 271 12.30 7.12 27.37
N ASP A 272 12.43 8.39 27.73
CA ASP A 272 13.64 9.16 27.37
C ASP A 272 14.87 8.49 28.03
#